data_AF-A0A2D6YHF7-F1
#
_entry.id   AF-A0A2D6YHF7-F1
#
_cell.length_a   1.000
_cell.length_b   1.000
_cell.length_c   1.000
_cell.angle_alpha   90.00
_cell.angle_beta   90.00
_cell.angle_gamma   90.00
#
_symmetry.space_group_name_H-M   'P 1'
#
loop_
_entity.id
_entity.type
_entity.pdbx_description
1 polymer ?
#
loop_
_entity_poly.entity_id
_entity_poly.type
_entity_poly.pdbx_seq_one_letter_code
_entity_poly.pdbx_strand_id
1 'polypeptide(L)'
;MSKDSLTVVRSNGDREPFLRGIMTRTLTEQGVSFEKAYLITKEVKKKLNRRRQITSTDLGLLLEKYLEQKHPHLQRNPVKSELPQLWVHRGESRYPFSKGMLSQSITSAGISPGKAYLISRQIEQDLILLGNLEIKSEELIQLVQQQLQAQFNPDIARTYEVASQINDLPHPVILYVAGAPGTGKSTLAQALASRLGILNVVGTDSIREVMRLSFSKEIVPTLHVSSFEAGSQLVFDEKKASQERTIAGFVLQSQQVCVGIRAMVRRAIAEGTNLLIEGVHLLPFLVRIPEFEDRAYHIPLLLRLQEGEDHMNRFRIRGKLQQRRAEQHYLKHFEEIRTVHEYYHQQSQQFDLDQVDNVELDQTIQQSLQIVLSNLQEQLAN
;
A
#
# COMPACT_ATOMS: atom_id res chain seq x y z
N MET A 1 26.96 -25.18 -8.48
CA MET A 1 26.71 -24.55 -9.79
C MET A 1 26.81 -25.62 -10.86
N SER A 2 25.71 -25.93 -11.56
CA SER A 2 25.65 -27.02 -12.55
C SER A 2 26.44 -26.65 -13.82
N LYS A 3 27.27 -27.58 -14.32
CA LYS A 3 28.25 -27.39 -15.41
C LYS A 3 27.64 -27.17 -16.82
N ASP A 4 26.32 -27.05 -16.96
CA ASP A 4 25.61 -27.04 -18.26
C ASP A 4 24.72 -25.79 -18.50
N SER A 5 24.95 -24.67 -17.84
CA SER A 5 24.17 -23.45 -18.09
C SER A 5 24.66 -22.68 -19.33
N LEU A 6 23.85 -22.64 -20.39
CA LEU A 6 24.03 -21.74 -21.54
C LEU A 6 24.16 -20.29 -21.04
N THR A 7 25.16 -19.56 -21.51
CA THR A 7 25.39 -18.14 -21.18
C THR A 7 25.00 -17.25 -22.36
N VAL A 8 24.29 -16.15 -22.10
CA VAL A 8 23.97 -15.10 -23.06
C VAL A 8 24.97 -13.96 -22.88
N VAL A 9 25.64 -13.58 -23.98
CA VAL A 9 26.58 -12.44 -24.02
C VAL A 9 25.84 -11.25 -24.61
N ARG A 10 25.66 -10.18 -23.84
CA ARG A 10 25.01 -8.94 -24.29
C ARG A 10 25.95 -8.08 -25.13
N SER A 11 25.40 -7.11 -25.86
CA SER A 11 26.16 -6.17 -26.71
C SER A 11 27.16 -5.31 -25.93
N ASN A 12 26.91 -5.04 -24.66
CA ASN A 12 27.81 -4.34 -23.73
C ASN A 12 28.89 -5.25 -23.11
N GLY A 13 28.94 -6.53 -23.47
CA GLY A 13 29.91 -7.51 -22.97
C GLY A 13 29.46 -8.29 -21.73
N ASP A 14 28.32 -7.95 -21.13
CA ASP A 14 27.80 -8.65 -19.95
C ASP A 14 27.45 -10.10 -20.24
N ARG A 15 27.70 -10.98 -19.27
CA ARG A 15 27.47 -12.41 -19.38
C ARG A 15 26.44 -12.85 -18.35
N GLU A 16 25.28 -13.28 -18.83
CA GLU A 16 24.18 -13.72 -17.97
C GLU A 16 23.79 -15.17 -18.31
N PRO A 17 23.34 -15.97 -17.34
CA PRO A 17 22.80 -17.29 -17.63
C PRO A 17 21.52 -17.16 -18.47
N PHE A 18 21.34 -18.04 -19.45
CA PHE A 18 20.09 -18.12 -20.20
C PHE A 18 18.96 -18.59 -19.26
N LEU A 19 18.05 -17.68 -18.96
CA LEU A 19 16.88 -17.93 -18.13
C LEU A 19 15.63 -18.02 -18.99
N ARG A 20 14.95 -19.17 -18.96
CA ARG A 20 13.67 -19.38 -19.67
C ARG A 20 12.64 -18.32 -19.27
N GLY A 21 12.58 -17.97 -17.98
CA GLY A 21 11.62 -16.99 -17.47
C GLY A 21 11.77 -15.60 -18.12
N ILE A 22 13.01 -15.16 -18.36
CA ILE A 22 13.27 -13.86 -19.01
C ILE A 22 12.75 -13.88 -20.44
N MET A 23 13.07 -14.93 -21.21
CA MET A 23 12.63 -15.04 -22.61
C MET A 23 11.11 -15.19 -22.76
N THR A 24 10.47 -15.99 -21.89
CA THR A 24 9.01 -16.08 -21.83
C THR A 24 8.38 -14.73 -21.53
N ARG A 25 8.92 -14.00 -20.54
CA ARG A 25 8.46 -12.65 -20.18
C ARG A 25 8.62 -11.67 -21.35
N THR A 26 9.78 -11.66 -22.02
CA THR A 26 10.03 -10.78 -23.18
C THR A 26 9.04 -11.06 -24.31
N LEU A 27 8.74 -12.32 -24.61
CA LEU A 27 7.73 -12.69 -25.62
C LEU A 27 6.32 -12.26 -25.19
N THR A 28 5.99 -12.39 -23.90
CA THR A 28 4.70 -11.93 -23.37
C THR A 28 4.56 -10.40 -23.38
N GLU A 29 5.63 -9.68 -23.08
CA GLU A 29 5.71 -8.22 -23.24
C GLU A 29 5.58 -7.78 -24.71
N GLN A 30 5.92 -8.65 -25.65
CA GLN A 30 5.73 -8.46 -27.10
C GLN A 30 4.34 -8.89 -27.60
N GLY A 31 3.41 -9.26 -26.71
CA GLY A 31 2.02 -9.60 -27.05
C GLY A 31 1.75 -11.08 -27.33
N VAL A 32 2.73 -11.97 -27.09
CA VAL A 32 2.52 -13.42 -27.19
C VAL A 32 1.87 -13.95 -25.91
N SER A 33 0.78 -14.73 -26.01
CA SER A 33 0.16 -15.33 -24.82
C SER A 33 1.17 -16.18 -24.03
N PHE A 34 1.05 -16.19 -22.69
CA PHE A 34 1.99 -16.88 -21.81
C PHE A 34 2.21 -18.35 -22.20
N GLU A 35 1.14 -19.09 -22.50
CA GLU A 35 1.21 -20.49 -22.93
C GLU A 35 2.05 -20.66 -24.19
N LYS A 36 1.87 -19.78 -25.19
CA LYS A 36 2.65 -19.79 -26.43
C LYS A 36 4.10 -19.39 -26.18
N ALA A 37 4.33 -18.33 -25.40
CA ALA A 37 5.67 -17.84 -25.06
C ALA A 37 6.48 -18.91 -24.32
N TYR A 38 5.84 -19.67 -23.42
CA TYR A 38 6.45 -20.78 -22.71
C TYR A 38 6.84 -21.94 -23.63
N LEU A 39 5.96 -22.32 -24.57
CA LEU A 39 6.24 -23.37 -25.55
C LEU A 39 7.39 -22.99 -26.50
N ILE A 40 7.38 -21.76 -27.03
CA ILE A 40 8.43 -21.23 -27.90
C ILE A 40 9.79 -21.27 -27.18
N THR A 41 9.84 -20.77 -25.94
CA THR A 41 11.06 -20.75 -25.12
C THR A 41 11.58 -22.16 -24.83
N LYS A 42 10.67 -23.13 -24.58
CA LYS A 42 11.03 -24.54 -24.35
C LYS A 42 11.71 -25.15 -25.57
N GLU A 43 11.19 -24.87 -26.77
CA GLU A 43 11.72 -25.39 -28.03
C GLU A 43 13.01 -24.70 -28.46
N VAL A 44 13.13 -23.38 -28.29
CA VAL A 44 14.38 -22.65 -28.55
C VAL A 44 15.49 -23.16 -27.63
N LYS A 45 15.21 -23.39 -26.34
CA LYS A 45 16.23 -23.98 -25.44
C LYS A 45 16.67 -25.37 -25.89
N LYS A 46 15.75 -26.23 -26.38
CA LYS A 46 16.12 -27.55 -26.92
C LYS A 46 17.13 -27.43 -28.08
N LYS A 47 16.94 -26.44 -28.97
CA LYS A 47 17.88 -26.16 -30.08
C LYS A 47 19.23 -25.63 -29.60
N LEU A 48 19.26 -25.01 -28.42
CA LEU A 48 20.46 -24.44 -27.80
C LEU A 48 21.19 -25.40 -26.85
N ASN A 49 20.65 -26.60 -26.57
CA ASN A 49 21.23 -27.57 -25.62
C ASN A 49 22.67 -28.02 -25.95
N ARG A 50 23.16 -27.79 -27.17
CA ARG A 50 24.55 -28.12 -27.58
C ARG A 50 25.50 -26.93 -27.52
N ARG A 51 25.01 -25.73 -27.17
CA ARG A 51 25.81 -24.49 -27.11
C ARG A 51 26.10 -24.11 -25.66
N ARG A 52 27.32 -23.66 -25.40
CA ARG A 52 27.71 -23.12 -24.08
C ARG A 52 27.51 -21.61 -23.98
N GLN A 53 27.59 -20.90 -25.10
CA GLN A 53 27.39 -19.45 -25.17
C GLN A 53 26.62 -19.06 -26.44
N ILE A 54 25.87 -17.96 -26.35
CA ILE A 54 25.19 -17.31 -27.49
C ILE A 54 25.18 -15.80 -27.26
N THR A 55 25.32 -14.99 -28.31
CA THR A 55 25.16 -13.53 -28.18
C THR A 55 23.67 -13.16 -28.11
N SER A 56 23.34 -12.01 -27.54
CA SER A 56 21.96 -11.49 -27.52
C SER A 56 21.40 -11.33 -28.94
N THR A 57 22.25 -10.92 -29.88
CA THR A 57 21.90 -10.72 -31.29
C THR A 57 21.60 -12.05 -31.98
N ASP A 58 22.47 -13.06 -31.82
CA ASP A 58 22.25 -14.39 -32.40
C ASP A 58 21.04 -15.09 -31.79
N LEU A 59 20.79 -14.89 -30.50
CA LEU A 59 19.60 -15.40 -29.82
C LEU A 59 18.33 -14.77 -30.38
N GLY A 60 18.36 -13.46 -30.66
CA GLY A 60 17.28 -12.73 -31.34
C GLY A 60 17.01 -13.27 -32.75
N LEU A 61 18.04 -13.38 -33.59
CA LEU A 61 17.93 -13.93 -34.95
C LEU A 61 17.41 -15.38 -34.96
N LEU A 62 17.84 -16.20 -34.00
CA LEU A 62 17.37 -17.58 -33.88
C LEU A 62 15.90 -17.65 -33.47
N LEU A 63 15.46 -16.74 -32.61
CA LEU A 63 14.07 -16.59 -32.22
C LEU A 63 13.22 -16.13 -33.41
N GLU A 64 13.67 -15.11 -34.15
CA GLU A 64 12.99 -14.62 -35.36
C GLU A 64 12.82 -15.72 -36.39
N LYS A 65 13.88 -16.44 -36.73
CA LYS A 65 13.83 -17.56 -37.67
C LYS A 65 12.88 -18.67 -37.20
N TYR A 66 12.78 -18.90 -35.89
CA TYR A 66 11.86 -19.89 -35.32
C TYR A 66 10.40 -19.44 -35.45
N LEU A 67 10.13 -18.16 -35.15
CA LEU A 67 8.81 -17.57 -35.25
C LEU A 67 8.33 -17.51 -36.70
N GLU A 68 9.19 -17.13 -37.65
CA GLU A 68 8.87 -17.11 -39.09
C GLU A 68 8.52 -18.51 -39.63
N GLN A 69 9.22 -19.56 -39.19
CA GLN A 69 8.96 -20.93 -39.66
C GLN A 69 7.70 -21.58 -39.09
N LYS A 70 7.29 -21.23 -37.86
CA LYS A 70 6.25 -21.97 -37.13
C LYS A 70 5.02 -21.15 -36.78
N HIS A 71 5.15 -19.83 -36.75
CA HIS A 71 4.09 -18.90 -36.34
C HIS A 71 4.12 -17.59 -37.16
N PRO A 72 3.94 -17.65 -38.50
CA PRO A 72 4.04 -16.50 -39.40
C PRO A 72 2.98 -15.40 -39.16
N HIS A 73 1.94 -15.67 -38.37
CA HIS A 73 0.87 -14.72 -38.04
C HIS A 73 1.12 -13.89 -36.77
N LEU A 74 2.22 -14.14 -36.03
CA LEU A 74 2.56 -13.30 -34.89
C LEU A 74 3.07 -11.95 -35.40
N GLN A 75 2.32 -10.89 -35.08
CA GLN A 75 2.65 -9.52 -35.48
C GLN A 75 4.06 -9.16 -35.03
N ARG A 76 4.85 -8.70 -36.00
CA ARG A 76 6.18 -8.12 -35.82
C ARG A 76 6.03 -6.85 -34.98
N ASN A 77 6.56 -6.85 -33.76
CA ASN A 77 7.14 -5.63 -33.24
C ASN A 77 8.61 -5.66 -33.64
N PRO A 78 9.11 -4.66 -34.39
CA PRO A 78 10.51 -4.63 -34.78
C PRO A 78 11.39 -4.74 -33.53
N VAL A 79 12.51 -5.46 -33.68
CA VAL A 79 13.69 -5.42 -32.82
C VAL A 79 13.83 -4.02 -32.25
N LYS A 80 14.04 -3.89 -30.93
CA LYS A 80 14.35 -2.63 -30.23
C LYS A 80 15.20 -1.73 -31.14
N SER A 81 14.54 -0.82 -31.87
CA SER A 81 15.17 0.44 -32.20
C SER A 81 15.49 1.02 -30.83
N GLU A 82 16.76 1.31 -30.58
CA GLU A 82 17.22 1.96 -29.36
C GLU A 82 16.50 3.32 -29.28
N LEU A 83 15.28 3.32 -28.73
CA LEU A 83 14.64 4.56 -28.32
C LEU A 83 15.64 5.26 -27.41
N PRO A 84 15.89 6.56 -27.63
CA PRO A 84 16.89 7.27 -26.86
C PRO A 84 16.57 7.14 -25.36
N GLN A 85 17.58 6.79 -24.58
CA GLN A 85 17.43 6.55 -23.14
C GLN A 85 17.06 7.87 -22.46
N LEU A 86 15.86 7.92 -21.87
CA LEU A 86 15.42 9.06 -21.07
C LEU A 86 15.90 8.93 -19.63
N TRP A 87 16.29 10.04 -19.03
CA TRP A 87 16.81 10.14 -17.67
C TRP A 87 15.93 11.06 -16.82
N VAL A 88 15.70 10.64 -15.58
CA VAL A 88 14.98 11.42 -14.56
C VAL A 88 15.99 11.84 -13.50
N HIS A 89 16.09 13.14 -13.25
CA HIS A 89 16.94 13.72 -12.21
C HIS A 89 16.15 13.88 -10.91
N ARG A 90 16.69 13.40 -9.81
CA ARG A 90 16.15 13.58 -8.46
C ARG A 90 17.27 14.08 -7.55
N GLY A 91 17.22 15.37 -7.22
CA GLY A 91 18.36 16.06 -6.61
C GLY A 91 19.60 15.96 -7.51
N GLU A 92 20.72 15.49 -6.96
CA GLU A 92 21.98 15.28 -7.71
C GLU A 92 22.06 13.90 -8.39
N SER A 93 21.11 13.01 -8.13
CA SER A 93 21.11 11.66 -8.70
C SER A 93 20.29 11.59 -9.99
N ARG A 94 20.72 10.75 -10.95
CA ARG A 94 19.97 10.47 -12.18
C ARG A 94 19.63 9.00 -12.31
N TYR A 95 18.41 8.71 -12.75
CA TYR A 95 17.90 7.36 -12.93
C TYR A 95 17.32 7.19 -14.33
N PRO A 96 17.39 5.99 -14.93
CA PRO A 96 16.72 5.73 -16.19
C PRO A 96 15.20 5.83 -15.99
N PHE A 97 14.51 6.49 -16.92
CA PHE A 97 13.06 6.54 -16.93
C PHE A 97 12.47 5.13 -17.00
N SER A 98 11.48 4.87 -16.15
CA SER A 98 10.80 3.59 -16.09
C SER A 98 9.29 3.80 -16.19
N LYS A 99 8.72 3.40 -17.32
CA LYS A 99 7.26 3.30 -17.52
C LYS A 99 6.58 2.48 -16.41
N GLY A 100 7.26 1.45 -15.90
CA GLY A 100 6.72 0.62 -14.83
C GLY A 100 6.60 1.39 -13.52
N MET A 101 7.64 2.14 -13.13
CA MET A 101 7.61 2.96 -11.91
C MET A 101 6.62 4.11 -12.05
N LEU A 102 6.60 4.81 -13.20
CA LEU A 102 5.63 5.88 -13.44
C LEU A 102 4.20 5.35 -13.44
N SER A 103 3.95 4.20 -14.07
CA SER A 103 2.63 3.56 -14.06
C SER A 103 2.22 3.16 -12.65
N GLN A 104 3.15 2.68 -11.83
CA GLN A 104 2.87 2.34 -10.43
C GLN A 104 2.53 3.58 -9.60
N SER A 105 3.25 4.68 -9.81
CA SER A 105 2.95 5.97 -9.20
C SER A 105 1.58 6.50 -9.65
N ILE A 106 1.21 6.37 -10.92
CA ILE A 106 -0.12 6.78 -11.41
C ILE A 106 -1.23 5.87 -10.85
N THR A 107 -0.99 4.56 -10.70
CA THR A 107 -2.00 3.65 -10.10
C THR A 107 -2.32 3.99 -8.66
N SER A 108 -1.38 4.59 -7.92
CA SER A 108 -1.64 5.02 -6.55
C SER A 108 -2.67 6.17 -6.52
N ALA A 109 -2.84 6.92 -7.61
CA ALA A 109 -3.92 7.89 -7.74
C ALA A 109 -5.33 7.26 -7.94
N GLY A 110 -5.44 5.93 -7.95
CA GLY A 110 -6.69 5.20 -8.18
C GLY A 110 -6.99 4.90 -9.66
N ILE A 111 -6.02 5.14 -10.55
CA ILE A 111 -6.16 4.83 -11.99
C ILE A 111 -5.89 3.34 -12.21
N SER A 112 -6.65 2.70 -13.11
CA SER A 112 -6.45 1.29 -13.40
C SER A 112 -5.07 1.00 -14.05
N PRO A 113 -4.42 -0.15 -13.77
CA PRO A 113 -3.08 -0.45 -14.26
C PRO A 113 -2.92 -0.32 -15.77
N GLY A 114 -3.93 -0.75 -16.55
CA GLY A 114 -3.91 -0.64 -18.00
C GLY A 114 -3.90 0.82 -18.48
N LYS A 115 -4.72 1.69 -17.90
CA LYS A 115 -4.75 3.12 -18.24
C LYS A 115 -3.47 3.82 -17.78
N ALA A 116 -2.99 3.52 -16.57
CA ALA A 116 -1.76 4.08 -16.02
C ALA A 116 -0.54 3.77 -16.91
N TYR A 117 -0.46 2.54 -17.44
CA TYR A 117 0.59 2.15 -18.36
C TYR A 117 0.51 2.91 -19.70
N LEU A 118 -0.70 3.10 -20.24
CA LEU A 118 -0.90 3.89 -21.46
C LEU A 118 -0.48 5.35 -21.28
N ILE A 119 -0.86 5.98 -20.16
CA ILE A 119 -0.44 7.35 -19.83
C ILE A 119 1.08 7.43 -19.71
N SER A 120 1.70 6.47 -18.99
CA SER A 120 3.16 6.43 -18.82
C SER A 120 3.90 6.27 -20.14
N ARG A 121 3.35 5.46 -21.06
CA ARG A 121 3.88 5.27 -22.40
C ARG A 121 3.72 6.54 -23.25
N GLN A 122 2.58 7.21 -23.16
CA GLN A 122 2.35 8.46 -23.89
C GLN A 122 3.35 9.54 -23.45
N ILE A 123 3.53 9.72 -22.14
CA ILE A 123 4.51 10.68 -21.58
C ILE A 123 5.93 10.38 -22.07
N GLU A 124 6.35 9.11 -22.06
CA GLU A 124 7.67 8.72 -22.60
C GLU A 124 7.81 9.11 -24.09
N GLN A 125 6.79 8.82 -24.89
CA GLN A 125 6.79 9.13 -26.32
C GLN A 125 6.84 10.63 -26.57
N ASP A 126 6.05 11.41 -25.83
CA ASP A 126 6.00 12.87 -25.96
C ASP A 126 7.36 13.50 -25.62
N LEU A 127 8.00 13.05 -24.53
CA LEU A 127 9.33 13.55 -24.15
C LEU A 127 10.40 13.21 -25.20
N ILE A 128 10.37 11.99 -25.75
CA ILE A 128 11.29 11.57 -26.81
C ILE A 128 11.07 12.41 -28.08
N LEU A 129 9.82 12.63 -28.48
CA LEU A 129 9.47 13.41 -29.68
C LEU A 129 9.89 14.88 -29.56
N LEU A 130 9.78 15.45 -28.35
CA LEU A 130 10.22 16.81 -28.05
C LEU A 130 11.75 16.93 -27.92
N GLY A 131 12.50 15.81 -27.92
CA GLY A 131 13.95 15.79 -27.72
C GLY A 131 14.38 15.98 -26.27
N ASN A 132 13.44 15.96 -25.32
CA ASN A 132 13.70 16.14 -23.89
C ASN A 132 14.08 14.79 -23.26
N LEU A 133 15.34 14.38 -23.46
CA LEU A 133 15.86 13.10 -22.96
C LEU A 133 16.28 13.15 -21.48
N GLU A 134 16.21 14.31 -20.85
CA GLU A 134 16.43 14.50 -19.42
C GLU A 134 15.31 15.37 -18.84
N ILE A 135 14.75 14.96 -17.71
CA ILE A 135 13.67 15.68 -17.01
C ILE A 135 13.89 15.63 -15.50
N LYS A 136 13.53 16.67 -14.77
CA LYS A 136 13.54 16.60 -13.29
C LYS A 136 12.33 15.82 -12.76
N SER A 137 12.47 15.21 -11.60
CA SER A 137 11.38 14.46 -10.95
C SER A 137 10.14 15.34 -10.73
N GLU A 138 10.35 16.59 -10.30
CA GLU A 138 9.29 17.56 -10.03
C GLU A 138 8.56 17.96 -11.33
N GLU A 139 9.32 18.16 -12.42
CA GLU A 139 8.77 18.47 -13.75
C GLU A 139 7.97 17.27 -14.30
N LEU A 140 8.46 16.04 -14.08
CA LEU A 140 7.75 14.82 -14.48
C LEU A 140 6.43 14.67 -13.71
N ILE A 141 6.42 14.94 -12.40
CA ILE A 141 5.21 14.92 -11.57
C ILE A 141 4.20 15.95 -12.09
N GLN A 142 4.63 17.17 -12.39
CA GLN A 142 3.77 18.22 -12.94
C GLN A 142 3.17 17.82 -14.30
N LEU A 143 3.97 17.22 -15.18
CA LEU A 143 3.52 16.74 -16.48
C LEU A 143 2.43 15.67 -16.34
N VAL A 144 2.64 14.71 -15.42
CA VAL A 144 1.63 13.69 -15.10
C VAL A 144 0.37 14.35 -14.55
N GLN A 145 0.49 15.27 -13.58
CA GLN A 145 -0.66 15.97 -13.02
C GLN A 145 -1.49 16.68 -14.08
N GLN A 146 -0.86 17.41 -15.01
CA GLN A 146 -1.57 18.09 -16.11
C GLN A 146 -2.33 17.10 -17.00
N GLN A 147 -1.71 15.97 -17.35
CA GLN A 147 -2.37 14.90 -18.11
C GLN A 147 -3.55 14.31 -17.33
N LEU A 148 -3.41 14.12 -16.01
CA LEU A 148 -4.48 13.60 -15.17
C LEU A 148 -5.64 14.59 -15.05
N GLN A 149 -5.37 15.89 -14.87
CA GLN A 149 -6.39 16.93 -14.83
C GLN A 149 -7.16 17.06 -16.15
N ALA A 150 -6.49 16.86 -17.28
CA ALA A 150 -7.12 16.93 -18.60
C ALA A 150 -8.03 15.73 -18.90
N GLN A 151 -7.70 14.54 -18.40
CA GLN A 151 -8.37 13.29 -18.75
C GLN A 151 -9.30 12.74 -17.66
N PHE A 152 -9.17 13.20 -16.41
CA PHE A 152 -9.86 12.67 -15.24
C PHE A 152 -10.43 13.79 -14.37
N ASN A 153 -11.10 13.42 -13.28
CA ASN A 153 -11.59 14.39 -12.32
C ASN A 153 -10.41 15.08 -11.58
N PRO A 154 -10.61 16.32 -11.07
CA PRO A 154 -9.59 17.01 -10.29
C PRO A 154 -9.09 16.21 -9.07
N ASP A 155 -9.94 15.36 -8.49
CA ASP A 155 -9.60 14.55 -7.32
C ASP A 155 -8.50 13.52 -7.59
N ILE A 156 -8.47 12.90 -8.78
CA ILE A 156 -7.43 11.95 -9.17
C ILE A 156 -6.08 12.65 -9.29
N ALA A 157 -6.04 13.83 -9.91
CA ALA A 157 -4.81 14.60 -10.01
C ALA A 157 -4.30 15.04 -8.64
N ARG A 158 -5.20 15.48 -7.75
CA ARG A 158 -4.86 15.82 -6.36
C ARG A 158 -4.37 14.60 -5.59
N THR A 159 -4.96 13.42 -5.78
CA THR A 159 -4.50 12.17 -5.14
C THR A 159 -3.09 11.80 -5.60
N TYR A 160 -2.82 11.94 -6.89
CA TYR A 160 -1.49 11.71 -7.45
C TYR A 160 -0.44 12.66 -6.86
N GLU A 161 -0.79 13.93 -6.70
CA GLU A 161 0.07 14.93 -6.05
C GLU A 161 0.51 14.48 -4.65
N VAL A 162 -0.44 14.05 -3.80
CA VAL A 162 -0.10 13.54 -2.45
C VAL A 162 0.86 12.37 -2.54
N ALA A 163 0.50 11.36 -3.32
CA ALA A 163 1.18 10.08 -3.33
C ALA A 163 2.58 10.18 -3.95
N SER A 164 2.77 11.08 -4.92
CA SER A 164 4.06 11.35 -5.53
C SER A 164 5.02 12.09 -4.62
N GLN A 165 4.52 12.89 -3.67
CA GLN A 165 5.35 13.68 -2.74
C GLN A 165 5.69 12.92 -1.45
N ILE A 166 4.81 12.02 -0.96
CA ILE A 166 4.98 11.35 0.33
C ILE A 166 6.33 10.62 0.50
N ASN A 167 6.87 10.03 -0.57
CA ASN A 167 8.15 9.30 -0.50
C ASN A 167 9.38 10.22 -0.58
N ASP A 168 9.17 11.52 -0.79
CA ASP A 168 10.21 12.52 -1.02
C ASP A 168 10.29 13.53 0.14
N LEU A 169 9.43 13.37 1.14
CA LEU A 169 9.43 14.18 2.34
C LEU A 169 10.68 13.93 3.21
N PRO A 170 11.17 14.93 3.95
CA PRO A 170 12.40 14.81 4.74
C PRO A 170 12.25 13.86 5.95
N HIS A 171 11.03 13.64 6.41
CA HIS A 171 10.69 12.71 7.47
C HIS A 171 9.59 11.75 7.00
N PRO A 172 9.53 10.52 7.52
CA PRO A 172 8.52 9.56 7.11
C PRO A 172 7.11 9.97 7.57
N VAL A 173 6.11 9.59 6.79
CA VAL A 173 4.69 9.77 7.10
C VAL A 173 4.19 8.56 7.87
N ILE A 174 3.60 8.81 9.04
CA ILE A 174 2.98 7.81 9.89
C ILE A 174 1.48 8.09 9.96
N LEU A 175 0.70 7.28 9.24
CA LEU A 175 -0.74 7.40 9.13
C LEU A 175 -1.43 6.46 10.14
N TYR A 176 -2.37 6.99 10.92
CA TYR A 176 -3.11 6.23 11.92
C TYR A 176 -4.59 6.14 11.53
N VAL A 177 -5.11 4.93 11.33
CA VAL A 177 -6.53 4.69 11.03
C VAL A 177 -7.20 4.07 12.25
N ALA A 178 -7.81 4.90 13.08
CA ALA A 178 -8.36 4.55 14.38
C ALA A 178 -9.90 4.45 14.38
N GLY A 179 -10.47 3.76 15.37
CA GLY A 179 -11.93 3.67 15.56
C GLY A 179 -12.42 2.33 16.09
N ALA A 180 -13.69 2.27 16.49
CA ALA A 180 -14.31 1.10 17.12
C ALA A 180 -14.38 -0.14 16.20
N PRO A 181 -14.55 -1.36 16.74
CA PRO A 181 -14.72 -2.56 15.93
C PRO A 181 -15.91 -2.42 14.97
N GLY A 182 -15.80 -2.91 13.73
CA GLY A 182 -16.88 -2.84 12.74
C GLY A 182 -16.98 -1.54 11.93
N THR A 183 -16.17 -0.50 12.23
CA THR A 183 -16.18 0.78 11.48
C THR A 183 -15.53 0.75 10.10
N GLY A 184 -15.01 -0.40 9.65
CA GLY A 184 -14.39 -0.53 8.31
C GLY A 184 -12.93 -0.06 8.19
N LYS A 185 -12.23 0.14 9.32
CA LYS A 185 -10.81 0.56 9.37
C LYS A 185 -9.90 -0.21 8.45
N SER A 186 -9.87 -1.54 8.55
CA SER A 186 -8.95 -2.36 7.75
C SER A 186 -9.20 -2.19 6.25
N THR A 187 -10.46 -2.05 5.81
CA THR A 187 -10.79 -1.80 4.40
C THR A 187 -10.29 -0.43 3.94
N LEU A 188 -10.57 0.62 4.72
CA LEU A 188 -10.09 1.97 4.39
C LEU A 188 -8.56 2.04 4.41
N ALA A 189 -7.93 1.47 5.43
CA ALA A 189 -6.47 1.42 5.60
C ALA A 189 -5.80 0.78 4.38
N GLN A 190 -6.31 -0.34 3.88
CA GLN A 190 -5.76 -0.98 2.68
C GLN A 190 -5.95 -0.12 1.42
N ALA A 191 -7.11 0.53 1.28
CA ALA A 191 -7.35 1.44 0.17
C ALA A 191 -6.43 2.67 0.21
N LEU A 192 -6.25 3.29 1.38
CA LEU A 192 -5.34 4.42 1.58
C LEU A 192 -3.88 4.02 1.38
N ALA A 193 -3.43 2.90 1.94
CA ALA A 193 -2.07 2.40 1.77
C ALA A 193 -1.72 2.19 0.29
N SER A 194 -2.63 1.55 -0.45
CA SER A 194 -2.49 1.36 -1.90
C SER A 194 -2.40 2.70 -2.62
N ARG A 195 -3.26 3.68 -2.27
CA ARG A 195 -3.29 4.98 -2.94
C ARG A 195 -2.12 5.90 -2.61
N LEU A 196 -1.61 5.83 -1.39
CA LEU A 196 -0.47 6.62 -0.92
C LEU A 196 0.88 5.93 -1.16
N GLY A 197 0.88 4.69 -1.67
CA GLY A 197 2.09 3.91 -1.88
C GLY A 197 2.77 3.46 -0.58
N ILE A 198 2.03 3.41 0.54
CA ILE A 198 2.56 2.98 1.84
C ILE A 198 2.57 1.45 1.88
N LEU A 199 3.75 0.86 1.80
CA LEU A 199 3.92 -0.60 1.76
C LEU A 199 3.77 -1.26 3.14
N ASN A 200 4.08 -0.51 4.20
CA ASN A 200 4.06 -1.03 5.57
C ASN A 200 2.69 -0.74 6.21
N VAL A 201 1.84 -1.77 6.32
CA VAL A 201 0.53 -1.68 6.97
C VAL A 201 0.48 -2.63 8.16
N VAL A 202 0.14 -2.11 9.34
CA VAL A 202 0.17 -2.86 10.60
C VAL A 202 -1.15 -2.71 11.35
N GLY A 203 -1.76 -3.83 11.73
CA GLY A 203 -2.94 -3.86 12.59
C GLY A 203 -2.58 -3.92 14.07
N THR A 204 -3.24 -3.11 14.91
CA THR A 204 -3.05 -3.18 16.38
C THR A 204 -3.50 -4.51 16.98
N ASP A 205 -4.45 -5.20 16.36
CA ASP A 205 -4.83 -6.57 16.76
C ASP A 205 -3.66 -7.56 16.60
N SER A 206 -2.85 -7.43 15.54
CA SER A 206 -1.66 -8.27 15.33
C SER A 206 -0.60 -8.01 16.40
N ILE A 207 -0.42 -6.75 16.81
CA ILE A 207 0.46 -6.39 17.93
C ILE A 207 -0.05 -7.03 19.22
N ARG A 208 -1.35 -6.90 19.50
CA ARG A 208 -1.98 -7.53 20.67
C ARG A 208 -1.78 -9.04 20.67
N GLU A 209 -1.91 -9.72 19.53
CA GLU A 209 -1.74 -11.17 19.43
C GLU A 209 -0.33 -11.63 19.79
N VAL A 210 0.70 -10.92 19.31
CA VAL A 210 2.09 -11.21 19.69
C VAL A 210 2.32 -10.97 21.17
N MET A 211 1.78 -9.88 21.73
CA MET A 211 1.87 -9.58 23.16
C MET A 211 1.14 -10.64 24.00
N ARG A 212 -0.01 -11.11 23.55
CA ARG A 212 -0.81 -12.16 24.21
C ARG A 212 -0.05 -13.49 24.34
N LEU A 213 0.83 -13.80 23.38
CA LEU A 213 1.72 -14.97 23.46
C LEU A 213 2.88 -14.74 24.45
N SER A 214 3.31 -13.49 24.60
CA SER A 214 4.45 -13.11 25.45
C SER A 214 4.06 -12.97 26.93
N PHE A 215 2.81 -12.60 27.22
CA PHE A 215 2.29 -12.38 28.57
C PHE A 215 1.15 -13.34 28.87
N SER A 216 1.27 -14.09 29.97
CA SER A 216 0.22 -15.02 30.39
C SER A 216 -1.06 -14.28 30.82
N LYS A 217 -2.18 -14.99 30.83
CA LYS A 217 -3.49 -14.44 31.19
C LYS A 217 -3.52 -13.99 32.66
N GLU A 218 -2.74 -14.64 33.52
CA GLU A 218 -2.65 -14.31 34.94
C GLU A 218 -1.93 -12.97 35.17
N ILE A 219 -0.98 -12.62 34.30
CA ILE A 219 -0.18 -11.39 34.42
C ILE A 219 -0.90 -10.21 33.76
N VAL A 220 -1.42 -10.41 32.54
CA VAL A 220 -2.06 -9.34 31.76
C VAL A 220 -3.38 -9.84 31.16
N PRO A 221 -4.43 -10.06 31.98
CA PRO A 221 -5.66 -10.71 31.54
C PRO A 221 -6.40 -9.95 30.44
N THR A 222 -6.27 -8.62 30.43
CA THR A 222 -6.87 -7.74 29.42
C THR A 222 -6.43 -8.07 27.99
N LEU A 223 -5.20 -8.54 27.76
CA LEU A 223 -4.72 -8.91 26.42
C LEU A 223 -5.38 -10.17 25.84
N HIS A 224 -6.08 -10.96 26.68
CA HIS A 224 -6.64 -12.26 26.31
C HIS A 224 -8.13 -12.23 25.98
N VAL A 225 -8.75 -11.04 25.99
CA VAL A 225 -10.17 -10.81 25.65
C VAL A 225 -10.29 -9.69 24.61
N SER A 226 -11.47 -9.52 24.00
CA SER A 226 -11.71 -8.42 23.07
C SER A 226 -11.64 -7.07 23.78
N SER A 227 -11.36 -6.01 23.02
CA SER A 227 -11.16 -4.67 23.59
C SER A 227 -12.38 -4.11 24.32
N PHE A 228 -13.58 -4.45 23.85
CA PHE A 228 -14.85 -4.10 24.49
C PHE A 228 -15.20 -5.00 25.69
N GLU A 229 -14.52 -6.12 25.88
CA GLU A 229 -14.72 -7.03 27.02
C GLU A 229 -13.68 -6.84 28.12
N ALA A 230 -12.61 -6.08 27.85
CA ALA A 230 -11.47 -5.90 28.75
C ALA A 230 -11.88 -5.42 30.15
N GLY A 231 -12.99 -4.66 30.26
CA GLY A 231 -13.53 -4.21 31.54
C GLY A 231 -13.88 -5.36 32.49
N SER A 232 -14.31 -6.51 31.96
CA SER A 232 -14.64 -7.71 32.74
C SER A 232 -13.45 -8.29 33.52
N GLN A 233 -12.22 -8.01 33.06
CA GLN A 233 -10.99 -8.50 33.66
C GLN A 233 -10.47 -7.58 34.77
N LEU A 234 -11.08 -6.41 34.95
CA LEU A 234 -10.70 -5.48 36.01
C LEU A 234 -11.39 -5.85 37.33
N VAL A 235 -10.63 -5.75 38.42
CA VAL A 235 -11.19 -5.67 39.78
C VAL A 235 -11.77 -4.27 39.93
N PHE A 236 -13.08 -4.15 39.77
CA PHE A 236 -13.83 -2.90 39.80
C PHE A 236 -14.89 -2.99 40.89
N ASP A 237 -15.21 -1.86 41.55
CA ASP A 237 -16.33 -1.79 42.49
C ASP A 237 -17.64 -2.11 41.76
N GLU A 238 -18.41 -3.08 42.27
CA GLU A 238 -19.69 -3.52 41.69
C GLU A 238 -20.71 -2.39 41.57
N LYS A 239 -20.52 -1.29 42.31
CA LYS A 239 -21.41 -0.12 42.32
C LYS A 239 -21.20 0.84 41.14
N LYS A 240 -20.16 0.69 40.32
CA LYS A 240 -19.91 1.57 39.17
C LYS A 240 -20.72 1.19 37.93
N ALA A 241 -21.02 2.19 37.10
CA ALA A 241 -21.80 1.99 35.87
C ALA A 241 -21.06 1.06 34.88
N SER A 242 -21.81 0.13 34.26
CA SER A 242 -21.29 -0.85 33.29
C SER A 242 -20.44 -0.21 32.19
N GLN A 243 -20.83 0.98 31.72
CA GLN A 243 -20.11 1.73 30.68
C GLN A 243 -18.71 2.21 31.13
N GLU A 244 -18.58 2.75 32.35
CA GLU A 244 -17.29 3.19 32.89
C GLU A 244 -16.30 2.03 32.98
N ARG A 245 -16.79 0.85 33.38
CA ARG A 245 -15.98 -0.36 33.46
C ARG A 245 -15.48 -0.79 32.08
N THR A 246 -16.34 -0.75 31.06
CA THR A 246 -15.98 -1.03 29.67
C THR A 246 -14.91 -0.07 29.16
N ILE A 247 -15.10 1.24 29.37
CA ILE A 247 -14.14 2.27 28.95
C ILE A 247 -12.79 2.09 29.68
N ALA A 248 -12.80 1.87 30.99
CA ALA A 248 -11.57 1.68 31.76
C ALA A 248 -10.77 0.47 31.28
N GLY A 249 -11.44 -0.66 31.03
CA GLY A 249 -10.80 -1.86 30.49
C GLY A 249 -10.25 -1.65 29.08
N PHE A 250 -11.04 -1.00 28.22
CA PHE A 250 -10.63 -0.64 26.87
C PHE A 250 -9.37 0.23 26.87
N VAL A 251 -9.35 1.29 27.69
CA VAL A 251 -8.21 2.21 27.81
C VAL A 251 -6.98 1.47 28.34
N LEU A 252 -7.12 0.65 29.39
CA LEU A 252 -6.01 -0.12 29.94
C LEU A 252 -5.40 -1.07 28.90
N GLN A 253 -6.24 -1.86 28.22
CA GLN A 253 -5.76 -2.77 27.17
C GLN A 253 -5.06 -1.99 26.05
N SER A 254 -5.64 -0.87 25.63
CA SER A 254 -5.07 -0.02 24.58
C SER A 254 -3.72 0.55 24.98
N GLN A 255 -3.56 1.04 26.21
CA GLN A 255 -2.29 1.52 26.74
C GLN A 255 -1.20 0.44 26.75
N GLN A 256 -1.56 -0.81 27.05
CA GLN A 256 -0.63 -1.94 26.97
C GLN A 256 -0.18 -2.17 25.52
N VAL A 257 -1.12 -2.23 24.58
CA VAL A 257 -0.84 -2.41 23.14
C VAL A 257 -0.02 -1.24 22.56
N CYS A 258 -0.21 -0.02 23.08
CA CYS A 258 0.55 1.17 22.67
C CYS A 258 2.07 1.01 22.82
N VAL A 259 2.55 0.12 23.69
CA VAL A 259 3.99 -0.18 23.80
C VAL A 259 4.52 -0.77 22.49
N GLY A 260 3.78 -1.69 21.86
CA GLY A 260 4.14 -2.25 20.56
C GLY A 260 3.95 -1.23 19.43
N ILE A 261 2.92 -0.39 19.49
CA ILE A 261 2.71 0.70 18.52
C ILE A 261 3.91 1.66 18.52
N ARG A 262 4.38 2.10 19.70
CA ARG A 262 5.59 2.91 19.86
C ARG A 262 6.82 2.25 19.23
N ALA A 263 6.98 0.94 19.40
CA ALA A 263 8.10 0.21 18.82
C ALA A 263 8.06 0.22 17.28
N MET A 264 6.88 0.05 16.68
CA MET A 264 6.71 0.10 15.22
C MET A 264 6.97 1.50 14.66
N VAL A 265 6.45 2.55 15.31
CA VAL A 265 6.69 3.94 14.91
C VAL A 265 8.18 4.28 15.00
N ARG A 266 8.83 3.94 16.11
CA ARG A 266 10.27 4.18 16.30
C ARG A 266 11.11 3.51 15.22
N ARG A 267 10.75 2.28 14.83
CA ARG A 267 11.42 1.54 13.76
C ARG A 267 11.22 2.21 12.40
N ALA A 268 9.99 2.60 12.08
CA ALA A 268 9.67 3.30 10.83
C ALA A 268 10.46 4.61 10.70
N ILE A 269 10.55 5.39 11.78
CA ILE A 269 11.39 6.60 11.86
C ILE A 269 12.86 6.27 11.63
N ALA A 270 13.40 5.28 12.35
CA ALA A 270 14.80 4.90 12.24
C ALA A 270 15.19 4.38 10.84
N GLU A 271 14.26 3.70 10.16
CA GLU A 271 14.44 3.17 8.80
C GLU A 271 14.07 4.20 7.70
N GLY A 272 13.50 5.35 8.06
CA GLY A 272 13.01 6.36 7.10
C GLY A 272 11.87 5.84 6.22
N THR A 273 11.02 4.94 6.76
CA THR A 273 9.94 4.30 5.99
C THR A 273 8.57 4.81 6.41
N ASN A 274 7.71 5.03 5.41
CA ASN A 274 6.31 5.35 5.64
C ASN A 274 5.57 4.16 6.27
N LEU A 275 4.65 4.41 7.20
CA LEU A 275 3.93 3.39 7.97
C LEU A 275 2.45 3.77 8.13
N LEU A 276 1.56 2.79 7.91
CA LEU A 276 0.15 2.90 8.25
C LEU A 276 -0.16 1.94 9.40
N ILE A 277 -0.69 2.46 10.51
CA ILE A 277 -1.17 1.65 11.64
C ILE A 277 -2.69 1.76 11.74
N GLU A 278 -3.39 0.62 11.78
CA GLU A 278 -4.85 0.59 11.89
C GLU A 278 -5.32 -0.16 13.15
N GLY A 279 -6.41 0.30 13.75
CA GLY A 279 -7.18 -0.50 14.68
C GLY A 279 -7.75 0.23 15.89
N VAL A 280 -8.28 -0.55 16.83
CA VAL A 280 -9.08 -0.06 17.96
C VAL A 280 -8.24 0.43 19.14
N HIS A 281 -6.95 0.10 19.22
CA HIS A 281 -6.10 0.44 20.38
C HIS A 281 -5.37 1.77 20.23
N LEU A 282 -5.63 2.51 19.15
CA LEU A 282 -4.86 3.70 18.77
C LEU A 282 -5.19 4.93 19.62
N LEU A 283 -6.39 5.03 20.19
CA LEU A 283 -6.86 6.28 20.79
C LEU A 283 -5.93 6.81 21.90
N PRO A 284 -5.47 6.01 22.89
CA PRO A 284 -4.55 6.54 23.90
C PRO A 284 -3.18 6.96 23.35
N PHE A 285 -2.76 6.37 22.22
CA PHE A 285 -1.54 6.78 21.54
C PHE A 285 -1.71 8.14 20.85
N LEU A 286 -2.85 8.37 20.20
CA LEU A 286 -3.13 9.59 19.45
C LEU A 286 -3.30 10.83 20.33
N VAL A 287 -3.83 10.65 21.55
CA VAL A 287 -4.00 11.73 22.53
C VAL A 287 -2.66 12.33 22.98
N ARG A 288 -1.55 11.59 22.84
CA ARG A 288 -0.21 12.08 23.19
C ARG A 288 0.86 11.35 22.35
N ILE A 289 1.41 12.05 21.35
CA ILE A 289 2.56 11.58 20.53
C ILE A 289 3.89 12.30 20.91
N PRO A 290 4.21 12.60 22.18
CA PRO A 290 5.29 13.53 22.52
C PRO A 290 6.68 12.93 22.27
N GLU A 291 6.81 11.61 22.15
CA GLU A 291 8.11 10.95 21.94
C GLU A 291 8.63 11.09 20.51
N PHE A 292 7.79 11.47 19.55
CA PHE A 292 8.13 11.44 18.12
C PHE A 292 7.89 12.75 17.38
N GLU A 293 7.45 13.79 18.09
CA GLU A 293 7.33 15.15 17.57
C GLU A 293 8.62 15.52 16.81
N ASP A 294 8.44 16.10 15.62
CA ASP A 294 9.47 16.55 14.66
C ASP A 294 10.32 15.45 13.98
N ARG A 295 10.05 14.16 14.21
CA ARG A 295 10.81 13.06 13.57
C ARG A 295 10.02 12.29 12.53
N ALA A 296 8.73 12.58 12.40
CA ALA A 296 7.81 12.02 11.44
C ALA A 296 6.61 12.95 11.28
N TYR A 297 5.94 12.84 10.13
CA TYR A 297 4.63 13.47 9.94
C TYR A 297 3.55 12.54 10.47
N HIS A 298 2.91 12.94 11.57
CA HIS A 298 1.93 12.13 12.28
C HIS A 298 0.51 12.54 11.85
N ILE A 299 -0.25 11.62 11.27
CA ILE A 299 -1.57 11.94 10.71
C ILE A 299 -2.64 11.02 11.32
N PRO A 300 -3.44 11.51 12.28
CA PRO A 300 -4.57 10.77 12.83
C PRO A 300 -5.79 10.82 11.90
N LEU A 301 -6.42 9.67 11.65
CA LEU A 301 -7.74 9.54 11.02
C LEU A 301 -8.65 8.69 11.90
N LEU A 302 -9.71 9.28 12.43
CA LEU A 302 -10.67 8.57 13.27
C LEU A 302 -11.94 8.24 12.47
N LEU A 303 -12.20 6.95 12.29
CA LEU A 303 -13.36 6.50 11.53
C LEU A 303 -14.58 6.38 12.43
N ARG A 304 -15.65 7.04 11.99
CA ARG A 304 -16.96 7.02 12.62
C ARG A 304 -17.98 6.30 11.73
N LEU A 305 -19.00 5.74 12.38
CA LEU A 305 -20.24 5.29 11.77
C LEU A 305 -21.36 6.04 12.49
N GLN A 306 -22.27 6.65 11.74
CA GLN A 306 -23.35 7.45 12.33
C GLN A 306 -24.45 6.56 12.94
N GLU A 307 -24.91 5.53 12.23
CA GLU A 307 -26.08 4.74 12.66
C GLU A 307 -25.74 3.35 13.24
N GLY A 308 -26.48 2.98 14.29
CA GLY A 308 -26.33 1.67 14.96
C GLY A 308 -26.78 0.49 14.09
N GLU A 309 -27.83 0.66 13.28
CA GLU A 309 -28.31 -0.39 12.36
C GLU A 309 -27.28 -0.70 11.26
N ASP A 310 -26.65 0.33 10.68
CA ASP A 310 -25.57 0.16 9.71
C ASP A 310 -24.36 -0.54 10.32
N HIS A 311 -24.01 -0.17 11.55
CA HIS A 311 -22.93 -0.81 12.30
C HIS A 311 -23.23 -2.30 12.51
N MET A 312 -24.46 -2.63 12.89
CA MET A 312 -24.91 -4.00 13.10
C MET A 312 -24.93 -4.80 11.78
N ASN A 313 -25.39 -4.19 10.69
CA ASN A 313 -25.40 -4.80 9.35
C ASN A 313 -23.99 -5.12 8.85
N ARG A 314 -22.98 -4.30 9.17
CA ARG A 314 -21.58 -4.60 8.82
C ARG A 314 -21.06 -5.87 9.49
N PHE A 315 -21.46 -6.14 10.75
CA PHE A 315 -21.10 -7.41 11.40
C PHE A 315 -21.79 -8.61 10.75
N ARG A 316 -23.06 -8.48 10.35
CA ARG A 316 -23.81 -9.52 9.61
C ARG A 316 -23.16 -9.84 8.26
N ILE A 317 -22.74 -8.82 7.51
CA ILE A 317 -22.04 -8.99 6.22
C ILE A 317 -20.69 -9.68 6.43
N ARG A 318 -19.90 -9.25 7.42
CA ARG A 318 -18.61 -9.86 7.76
C ARG A 318 -18.75 -11.32 8.21
N GLY A 319 -19.79 -11.63 8.97
CA GLY A 319 -20.13 -12.99 9.42
C GLY A 319 -20.40 -13.96 8.27
N LYS A 320 -21.10 -13.49 7.23
CA LYS A 320 -21.37 -14.25 6.00
C LYS A 320 -20.10 -14.50 5.17
N LEU A 321 -19.15 -13.57 5.16
CA LEU A 321 -17.95 -13.63 4.32
C LEU A 321 -16.76 -14.34 4.97
N GLN A 322 -16.59 -14.25 6.30
CA GLN A 322 -15.32 -14.65 6.93
C GLN A 322 -15.43 -15.58 8.15
N GLN A 323 -16.55 -15.63 8.90
CA GLN A 323 -16.82 -16.61 9.98
C GLN A 323 -18.11 -16.27 10.79
N ARG A 324 -19.13 -17.15 10.77
CA ARG A 324 -20.39 -16.97 11.53
C ARG A 324 -20.23 -16.87 13.05
N ARG A 325 -19.24 -17.52 13.66
CA ARG A 325 -19.02 -17.47 15.13
C ARG A 325 -18.58 -16.08 15.60
N ALA A 326 -17.82 -15.35 14.78
CA ALA A 326 -17.39 -13.99 15.11
C ALA A 326 -18.58 -13.00 15.11
N GLU A 327 -19.53 -13.17 14.19
CA GLU A 327 -20.75 -12.36 14.11
C GLU A 327 -21.58 -12.42 15.39
N GLN A 328 -21.92 -13.64 15.85
CA GLN A 328 -22.74 -13.83 17.05
C GLN A 328 -22.07 -13.21 18.29
N HIS A 329 -20.74 -13.28 18.35
CA HIS A 329 -19.97 -12.66 19.41
C HIS A 329 -20.07 -11.13 19.40
N TYR A 330 -19.89 -10.48 18.24
CA TYR A 330 -20.02 -9.02 18.13
C TYR A 330 -21.44 -8.53 18.41
N LEU A 331 -22.46 -9.24 17.93
CA LEU A 331 -23.86 -8.88 18.17
C LEU A 331 -24.24 -8.99 19.65
N LYS A 332 -23.71 -9.99 20.35
CA LYS A 332 -23.94 -10.16 21.80
C LYS A 332 -23.39 -9.00 22.62
N HIS A 333 -22.27 -8.41 22.19
CA HIS A 333 -21.56 -7.34 22.89
C HIS A 333 -21.71 -5.97 22.19
N PHE A 334 -22.82 -5.77 21.48
CA PHE A 334 -23.02 -4.57 20.67
C PHE A 334 -23.06 -3.29 21.51
N GLU A 335 -23.65 -3.34 22.70
CA GLU A 335 -23.71 -2.21 23.64
C GLU A 335 -22.32 -1.78 24.12
N GLU A 336 -21.44 -2.74 24.45
CA GLU A 336 -20.07 -2.46 24.84
C GLU A 336 -19.26 -1.90 23.65
N ILE A 337 -19.49 -2.42 22.44
CA ILE A 337 -18.88 -1.89 21.21
C ILE A 337 -19.33 -0.45 20.95
N ARG A 338 -20.62 -0.15 21.14
CA ARG A 338 -21.17 1.22 21.00
C ARG A 338 -20.67 2.15 22.10
N THR A 339 -20.48 1.65 23.31
CA THR A 339 -19.84 2.40 24.41
C THR A 339 -18.41 2.82 24.01
N VAL A 340 -17.61 1.90 23.46
CA VAL A 340 -16.26 2.22 22.96
C VAL A 340 -16.31 3.19 21.77
N HIS A 341 -17.29 3.03 20.88
CA HIS A 341 -17.48 3.92 19.74
C HIS A 341 -17.82 5.35 20.15
N GLU A 342 -18.73 5.52 21.11
CA GLU A 342 -19.09 6.84 21.65
C GLU A 342 -17.91 7.46 22.41
N TYR A 343 -17.16 6.65 23.17
CA TYR A 343 -15.93 7.12 23.82
C TYR A 343 -14.91 7.66 22.80
N TYR A 344 -14.72 6.98 21.67
CA TYR A 344 -13.89 7.48 20.56
C TYR A 344 -14.36 8.86 20.07
N HIS A 345 -15.67 9.03 19.89
CA HIS A 345 -16.26 10.29 19.45
C HIS A 345 -16.02 11.43 20.45
N GLN A 346 -16.27 11.18 21.74
CA GLN A 346 -16.02 12.16 22.80
C GLN A 346 -14.55 12.57 22.88
N GLN A 347 -13.62 11.61 22.81
CA GLN A 347 -12.19 11.90 22.86
C GLN A 347 -11.72 12.67 21.61
N SER A 348 -12.25 12.35 20.43
CA SER A 348 -11.91 13.11 19.22
C SER A 348 -12.32 14.58 19.28
N GLN A 349 -13.48 14.90 19.88
CA GLN A 349 -13.88 16.29 20.12
C GLN A 349 -13.00 16.97 21.18
N GLN A 350 -12.64 16.24 22.24
CA GLN A 350 -11.83 16.77 23.34
C GLN A 350 -10.39 17.12 22.90
N PHE A 351 -9.82 16.32 21.98
CA PHE A 351 -8.43 16.44 21.54
C PHE A 351 -8.29 16.94 20.11
N ASP A 352 -9.36 17.49 19.52
CA ASP A 352 -9.40 18.06 18.16
C ASP A 352 -8.83 17.13 17.08
N LEU A 353 -9.28 15.86 17.10
CA LEU A 353 -8.84 14.84 16.15
C LEU A 353 -9.80 14.76 14.97
N ASP A 354 -9.24 14.76 13.75
CA ASP A 354 -9.99 14.63 12.50
C ASP A 354 -10.83 13.33 12.45
N GLN A 355 -12.11 13.49 12.13
CA GLN A 355 -13.08 12.40 11.99
C GLN A 355 -13.53 12.23 10.54
N VAL A 356 -13.71 10.97 10.13
CA VAL A 356 -14.26 10.62 8.82
C VAL A 356 -15.45 9.68 9.00
N ASP A 357 -16.61 10.12 8.49
CA ASP A 357 -17.81 9.30 8.49
C ASP A 357 -17.75 8.26 7.37
N ASN A 358 -17.73 6.98 7.75
CA ASN A 358 -17.65 5.87 6.81
C ASN A 358 -19.04 5.40 6.37
N VAL A 359 -19.69 6.17 5.48
CA VAL A 359 -20.97 5.78 4.87
C VAL A 359 -20.72 5.06 3.54
N GLU A 360 -20.07 5.74 2.59
CA GLU A 360 -19.67 5.20 1.28
C GLU A 360 -18.15 5.15 1.16
N LEU A 361 -17.61 3.98 0.76
CA LEU A 361 -16.17 3.74 0.76
C LEU A 361 -15.39 4.74 -0.11
N ASP A 362 -15.84 5.01 -1.34
CA ASP A 362 -15.12 5.90 -2.25
C ASP A 362 -15.07 7.34 -1.74
N GLN A 363 -16.19 7.86 -1.24
CA GLN A 363 -16.25 9.19 -0.61
C GLN A 363 -15.37 9.24 0.64
N THR A 364 -15.41 8.21 1.48
CA THR A 364 -14.60 8.10 2.71
C THR A 364 -13.11 8.14 2.37
N ILE A 365 -12.67 7.44 1.31
CA ILE A 365 -11.27 7.47 0.89
C ILE A 365 -10.90 8.87 0.38
N GLN A 366 -11.75 9.53 -0.42
CA GLN A 366 -11.48 10.88 -0.90
C GLN A 366 -11.33 11.89 0.25
N GLN A 367 -12.26 11.88 1.20
CA GLN A 367 -12.20 12.74 2.39
C GLN A 367 -10.94 12.46 3.22
N SER A 368 -10.60 11.18 3.42
CA SER A 368 -9.39 10.78 4.15
C SER A 368 -8.11 11.28 3.46
N LEU A 369 -8.04 11.22 2.13
CA LEU A 369 -6.90 11.74 1.36
C LEU A 369 -6.78 13.26 1.48
N GLN A 370 -7.90 13.98 1.51
CA GLN A 370 -7.91 15.43 1.71
C GLN A 370 -7.40 15.80 3.11
N ILE A 371 -7.81 15.07 4.14
CA ILE A 371 -7.33 15.30 5.51
C ILE A 371 -5.82 15.03 5.61
N VAL A 372 -5.34 13.93 5.01
CA VAL A 372 -3.91 13.61 4.93
C VAL A 372 -3.14 14.77 4.29
N LEU A 373 -3.65 15.33 3.20
CA LEU A 373 -3.03 16.47 2.53
C LEU A 373 -2.97 17.72 3.41
N SER A 374 -4.10 18.11 4.00
CA SER A 374 -4.16 19.32 4.82
C SER A 374 -3.21 19.21 6.01
N ASN A 375 -3.21 18.05 6.70
CA ASN A 375 -2.29 17.79 7.81
C ASN A 375 -0.81 17.85 7.37
N LEU A 376 -0.47 17.26 6.22
CA LEU A 376 0.89 17.32 5.68
C LEU A 376 1.30 18.76 5.36
N GLN A 377 0.42 19.55 4.75
CA GLN A 377 0.70 20.95 4.41
C GLN A 377 0.92 21.81 5.67
N GLU A 378 0.10 21.62 6.70
CA GLU A 378 0.25 22.32 7.98
C GLU A 378 1.56 21.95 8.68
N GLN A 379 1.91 20.66 8.73
CA GLN A 379 3.15 20.20 9.36
C GLN A 379 4.41 20.56 8.56
N LEU A 380 4.31 20.78 7.25
CA LEU A 380 5.41 21.27 6.41
C LEU A 380 5.62 22.79 6.50
N ALA A 381 4.60 23.54 6.94
CA ALA A 381 4.65 24.98 7.09
C ALA A 381 5.21 25.45 8.45
N ASN A 382 5.17 24.55 9.45
CA ASN A 382 5.75 24.73 10.78
C ASN A 382 7.18 24.17 10.82
#